data_AF-A0A813MQF1-F1
#
_entry.id   AF-A0A813MQF1-F1
#
_cell.length_a   1.000
_cell.length_b   1.000
_cell.length_c   1.000
_cell.angle_alpha   90.00
_cell.angle_beta   90.00
_cell.angle_gamma   90.00
#
_symmetry.space_group_name_H-M   'P 1'
#
loop_
_entity.id
_entity.type
_entity.pdbx_description
1 polymer ?
#
loop_
_entity_poly.entity_id
_entity_poly.type
_entity_poly.pdbx_seq_one_letter_code
_entity_poly.pdbx_strand_id
1 'polypeptide(L)'
;MDDVSPFDYLSFISTIIICITFSIAYVLGLYILSPSSRRYERNHPHVIRRRFFAVFIVCSLIYLFLKHTCNPNINIHTWLGFRTNISSIWILFFYPTILTLMLYLGPIIQWIDLFDWRYYIYNWNRFLLCHTANEQLIFIRNYFVAPFTEEFVFRSSILCLLYSHVSLFSAIFLSPLFFGLAHFHHMLEHFKQNHREQHNRLSAMTIILIHLFQFSYTYVFGVYSSFLFIRTGHFIPSFIIHTLCNSLGIPDFMNLIDMNNGERKRKLIYMICYIMGLWLFSTNLYTYTQSNFYYSNDSSTIIYRHWSS
;
A
#
# COMPACT_ATOMS: atom_id res chain seq x y z
N MET A 1 -26.45 -15.26 -17.12
CA MET A 1 -26.41 -13.78 -17.03
C MET A 1 -24.96 -13.43 -17.17
N ASP A 2 -24.58 -13.00 -18.37
CA ASP A 2 -23.22 -12.67 -18.73
C ASP A 2 -22.64 -11.64 -17.74
N ASP A 3 -21.37 -11.81 -17.39
CA ASP A 3 -20.62 -10.98 -16.45
C ASP A 3 -20.42 -9.57 -17.03
N VAL A 4 -21.46 -8.74 -17.01
CA VAL A 4 -21.39 -7.34 -17.48
C VAL A 4 -20.53 -6.56 -16.50
N SER A 5 -19.33 -6.16 -16.91
CA SER A 5 -18.50 -5.29 -16.10
C SER A 5 -19.12 -3.87 -16.11
N PRO A 6 -19.00 -3.11 -15.01
CA PRO A 6 -19.59 -1.77 -14.93
C PRO A 6 -19.02 -0.76 -15.94
N PHE A 7 -17.92 -1.12 -16.60
CA PHE A 7 -17.17 -0.25 -17.50
C PHE A 7 -17.08 -0.80 -18.93
N ASP A 8 -17.96 -1.72 -19.33
CA ASP A 8 -17.93 -2.36 -20.65
C ASP A 8 -18.06 -1.38 -21.84
N TYR A 9 -18.55 -0.17 -21.59
CA TYR A 9 -18.62 0.91 -22.59
C TYR A 9 -17.26 1.56 -22.89
N LEU A 10 -16.25 1.36 -22.05
CA LEU A 10 -14.90 1.88 -22.26
C LEU A 10 -14.10 0.91 -23.14
N SER A 11 -13.29 1.45 -24.06
CA SER A 11 -12.32 0.63 -24.77
C SER A 11 -11.11 0.32 -23.88
N PHE A 12 -10.41 -0.78 -24.14
CA PHE A 12 -9.15 -1.11 -23.44
C PHE A 12 -8.15 0.04 -23.44
N ILE A 13 -7.98 0.72 -24.59
CA ILE A 13 -7.06 1.86 -24.73
C ILE A 13 -7.52 3.02 -23.83
N SER A 14 -8.81 3.34 -23.85
CA SER A 14 -9.39 4.39 -23.00
C SER A 14 -9.15 4.07 -21.52
N THR A 15 -9.34 2.83 -21.10
CA THR A 15 -9.09 2.38 -19.73
C THR A 15 -7.62 2.55 -19.33
N ILE A 16 -6.67 2.18 -20.19
CA ILE A 16 -5.24 2.40 -19.92
C ILE A 16 -4.95 3.90 -19.78
N ILE A 17 -5.46 4.75 -20.67
CA ILE A 17 -5.30 6.20 -20.59
C ILE A 17 -5.88 6.76 -19.27
N ILE A 18 -7.05 6.28 -18.85
CA ILE A 18 -7.68 6.68 -17.58
C ILE A 18 -6.80 6.25 -16.39
N CYS A 19 -6.28 5.02 -16.38
CA CYS A 19 -5.38 4.54 -15.32
C CYS A 19 -4.09 5.36 -15.22
N ILE A 20 -3.48 5.72 -16.35
CA ILE A 20 -2.33 6.65 -16.39
C ILE A 20 -2.74 8.01 -15.84
N THR A 21 -3.89 8.54 -16.27
CA THR A 21 -4.39 9.85 -15.86
C THR A 21 -4.64 9.90 -14.35
N PHE A 22 -5.26 8.87 -13.76
CA PHE A 22 -5.49 8.79 -12.31
C PHE A 22 -4.17 8.75 -11.54
N SER A 23 -3.19 7.97 -12.01
CA SER A 23 -1.87 7.87 -11.40
C SER A 23 -1.14 9.22 -11.41
N ILE A 24 -1.13 9.90 -12.57
CA ILE A 24 -0.52 11.22 -12.72
C ILE A 24 -1.26 12.26 -11.90
N ALA A 25 -2.60 12.29 -11.93
CA ALA A 25 -3.41 13.24 -11.17
C ALA A 25 -3.18 13.11 -9.65
N TYR A 26 -3.04 11.88 -9.15
CA TYR A 26 -2.73 11.62 -7.75
C TYR A 26 -1.35 12.20 -7.35
N VAL A 27 -0.32 11.92 -8.15
CA VAL A 27 1.04 12.46 -7.91
C VAL A 27 1.06 13.98 -8.07
N LEU A 28 0.55 14.51 -9.17
CA LEU A 28 0.56 15.94 -9.43
C LEU A 28 -0.26 16.71 -8.39
N GLY A 29 -1.37 16.16 -7.90
CA GLY A 29 -2.14 16.75 -6.81
C GLY A 29 -1.28 16.97 -5.56
N LEU A 30 -0.47 15.98 -5.18
CA LEU A 30 0.42 16.08 -4.02
C LEU A 30 1.53 17.14 -4.16
N TYR A 31 1.99 17.39 -5.39
CA TYR A 31 3.15 18.25 -5.68
C TYR A 31 2.80 19.67 -6.12
N ILE A 32 1.78 19.83 -6.98
CA ILE A 32 1.37 21.13 -7.54
C ILE A 32 0.54 21.92 -6.53
N LEU A 33 -0.41 21.27 -5.85
CA LEU A 33 -1.29 21.94 -4.88
C LEU A 33 -0.61 22.12 -3.52
N SER A 34 0.54 21.47 -3.30
CA SER A 34 1.32 21.60 -2.08
C SER A 34 2.84 21.49 -2.31
N PRO A 35 3.44 22.45 -3.02
CA PRO A 35 4.87 22.43 -3.29
C PRO A 35 5.64 22.58 -1.97
N SER A 36 6.53 21.63 -1.72
CA SER A 36 7.59 21.83 -0.74
C SER A 36 8.48 22.97 -1.25
N SER A 37 8.72 23.99 -0.42
CA SER A 37 9.52 25.15 -0.81
C SER A 37 10.75 25.24 0.10
N ARG A 38 11.76 26.05 -0.27
CA ARG A 38 12.91 26.33 0.61
C ARG A 38 12.52 26.83 2.01
N ARG A 39 11.29 27.33 2.19
CA ARG A 39 10.77 27.83 3.48
C ARG A 39 9.97 26.78 4.27
N TYR A 40 9.47 25.73 3.64
CA TYR A 40 8.64 24.71 4.30
C TYR A 40 9.02 23.32 3.83
N GLU A 41 9.61 22.55 4.74
CA GLU A 41 9.93 21.15 4.54
C GLU A 41 8.68 20.28 4.38
N ARG A 42 8.84 19.07 3.82
CA ARG A 42 7.76 18.10 3.59
C ARG A 42 6.91 17.82 4.83
N ASN A 43 7.54 17.84 6.01
CA ASN A 43 6.91 17.53 7.29
C ASN A 43 6.34 18.77 8.00
N HIS A 44 6.28 19.92 7.33
CA HIS A 44 5.67 21.10 7.91
C HIS A 44 4.12 20.97 7.93
N PRO A 45 3.43 21.34 9.03
CA PRO A 45 1.97 21.17 9.16
C PRO A 45 1.16 21.74 8.00
N HIS A 46 1.55 22.92 7.50
CA HIS A 46 0.87 23.57 6.38
C HIS A 46 0.98 22.76 5.07
N VAL A 47 2.12 22.12 4.82
CA VAL A 47 2.32 21.27 3.64
C VAL A 47 1.48 20.00 3.77
N ILE A 48 1.45 19.38 4.95
CA ILE A 48 0.63 18.18 5.20
C ILE A 48 -0.86 18.48 4.99
N ARG A 49 -1.38 19.56 5.56
CA ARG A 49 -2.80 19.94 5.41
C ARG A 49 -3.19 20.23 3.96
N ARG A 50 -2.33 20.92 3.20
CA ARG A 50 -2.57 21.16 1.76
C ARG A 50 -2.55 19.87 0.95
N ARG A 51 -1.62 18.94 1.25
CA ARG A 51 -1.59 17.61 0.63
C ARG A 51 -2.88 16.84 0.92
N PHE A 52 -3.37 16.84 2.16
CA PHE A 52 -4.65 16.20 2.52
C PHE A 52 -5.81 16.75 1.70
N PHE A 53 -5.92 18.07 1.60
CA PHE A 53 -6.96 18.71 0.80
C PHE A 53 -6.83 18.37 -0.70
N ALA A 54 -5.62 18.37 -1.23
CA ALA A 54 -5.34 18.02 -2.62
C ALA A 54 -5.73 16.58 -2.95
N VAL A 55 -5.32 15.59 -2.13
CA VAL A 55 -5.72 14.19 -2.36
C VAL A 55 -7.21 13.98 -2.17
N PHE A 56 -7.84 14.69 -1.24
CA PHE A 56 -9.30 14.64 -1.09
C PHE A 56 -10.02 15.09 -2.36
N ILE A 57 -9.59 16.21 -2.98
CA ILE A 57 -10.14 16.67 -4.26
C ILE A 57 -9.92 15.62 -5.34
N VAL A 58 -8.69 15.12 -5.50
CA VAL A 58 -8.37 14.14 -6.55
C VAL A 58 -9.18 12.85 -6.39
N CYS A 59 -9.25 12.29 -5.18
CA CYS A 59 -10.04 11.09 -4.91
C CYS A 59 -11.54 11.34 -5.14
N SER A 60 -12.04 12.52 -4.79
CA SER A 60 -13.45 12.89 -5.05
C SER A 60 -13.74 12.99 -6.55
N LEU A 61 -12.85 13.60 -7.33
CA LEU A 61 -12.98 13.69 -8.79
C LEU A 61 -12.93 12.31 -9.45
N ILE A 62 -12.01 11.45 -9.00
CA ILE A 62 -11.94 10.05 -9.46
C ILE A 62 -13.25 9.31 -9.15
N TYR A 63 -13.75 9.41 -7.92
CA TYR A 63 -15.03 8.78 -7.56
C TYR A 63 -16.19 9.29 -8.41
N LEU A 64 -16.32 10.61 -8.60
CA LEU A 64 -17.38 11.19 -9.42
C LEU A 64 -17.29 10.76 -10.88
N PHE A 65 -16.07 10.70 -11.44
CA PHE A 65 -15.84 10.18 -12.78
C PHE A 65 -16.29 8.72 -12.89
N LEU A 66 -15.83 7.84 -11.98
CA LEU A 66 -16.21 6.42 -11.97
C LEU A 66 -17.70 6.22 -11.80
N LYS A 67 -18.35 7.00 -10.93
CA LYS A 67 -19.81 6.96 -10.73
C LYS A 67 -20.56 7.38 -11.99
N HIS A 68 -20.05 8.38 -12.72
CA HIS A 68 -20.68 8.86 -13.94
C HIS A 68 -20.51 7.89 -15.12
N THR A 69 -19.37 7.20 -15.21
CA THR A 69 -19.08 6.24 -16.28
C THR A 69 -19.58 4.82 -16.00
N CYS A 70 -19.85 4.50 -14.73
CA CYS A 70 -20.40 3.20 -14.32
C CYS A 70 -21.79 2.99 -14.92
N ASN A 71 -22.05 1.76 -15.36
CA ASN A 71 -23.39 1.32 -15.72
C ASN A 71 -24.38 1.62 -14.55
N PRO A 72 -25.50 2.32 -14.81
CA PRO A 72 -26.43 2.74 -13.75
C PRO A 72 -27.10 1.57 -13.02
N ASN A 73 -27.13 0.37 -13.63
CA ASN A 73 -27.70 -0.82 -13.02
C ASN A 73 -26.77 -1.49 -12.00
N ILE A 74 -25.50 -1.08 -11.92
CA ILE A 74 -24.50 -1.66 -11.03
C ILE A 74 -24.22 -0.68 -9.89
N ASN A 75 -24.21 -1.21 -8.67
CA ASN A 75 -23.81 -0.43 -7.51
C ASN A 75 -22.29 -0.22 -7.53
N ILE A 76 -21.84 0.97 -7.93
CA ILE A 76 -20.41 1.32 -7.98
C ILE A 76 -19.69 1.08 -6.64
N HIS A 77 -20.36 1.30 -5.50
CA HIS A 77 -19.73 1.14 -4.18
C HIS A 77 -19.28 -0.29 -3.92
N THR A 78 -20.08 -1.29 -4.32
CA THR A 78 -19.70 -2.70 -4.15
C THR A 78 -18.53 -3.07 -5.07
N TRP A 79 -18.44 -2.47 -6.26
CA TRP A 79 -17.33 -2.66 -7.18
C TRP A 79 -16.03 -2.03 -6.70
N LEU A 80 -16.12 -0.88 -6.02
CA LEU A 80 -14.99 -0.21 -5.37
C LEU A 80 -14.58 -0.91 -4.05
N GLY A 81 -15.26 -1.98 -3.62
CA GLY A 81 -14.97 -2.73 -2.41
C GLY A 81 -15.58 -2.15 -1.12
N PHE A 82 -16.50 -1.19 -1.24
CA PHE A 82 -17.27 -0.61 -0.12
C PHE A 82 -18.61 -1.33 0.02
N ARG A 83 -18.60 -2.45 0.73
CA ARG A 83 -19.77 -3.30 0.98
C ARG A 83 -20.35 -3.05 2.37
N THR A 84 -21.67 -3.02 2.47
CA THR A 84 -22.41 -2.84 3.73
C THR A 84 -22.76 -4.15 4.42
N ASN A 85 -22.88 -5.25 3.66
CA ASN A 85 -23.14 -6.58 4.21
C ASN A 85 -21.84 -7.22 4.68
N ILE A 86 -21.41 -6.83 5.89
CA ILE A 86 -20.19 -7.33 6.51
C ILE A 86 -20.60 -8.40 7.52
N SER A 87 -20.61 -9.67 7.09
CA SER A 87 -20.99 -10.78 7.99
C SER A 87 -19.97 -11.01 9.11
N SER A 88 -18.75 -10.49 8.99
CA SER A 88 -17.74 -10.53 10.06
C SER A 88 -16.66 -9.48 9.85
N ILE A 89 -16.85 -8.27 10.39
CA ILE A 89 -15.87 -7.18 10.27
C ILE A 89 -14.52 -7.57 10.90
N TRP A 90 -14.57 -8.41 11.93
CA TRP A 90 -13.39 -8.96 12.58
C TRP A 90 -12.52 -9.79 11.64
N ILE A 91 -13.11 -10.58 10.73
CA ILE A 91 -12.34 -11.37 9.74
C ILE A 91 -11.62 -10.44 8.76
N LEU A 92 -12.29 -9.37 8.29
CA LEU A 92 -11.69 -8.35 7.41
C LEU A 92 -10.47 -7.67 8.01
N PHE A 93 -10.40 -7.58 9.35
CA PHE A 93 -9.27 -7.02 10.06
C PHE A 93 -8.21 -8.08 10.38
N PHE A 94 -8.59 -9.14 11.08
CA PHE A 94 -7.63 -10.05 11.71
C PHE A 94 -6.92 -10.97 10.72
N TYR A 95 -7.62 -11.55 9.74
CA TYR A 95 -7.02 -12.51 8.83
C TYR A 95 -5.90 -11.92 7.97
N PRO A 96 -6.11 -10.80 7.24
CA PRO A 96 -5.03 -10.17 6.49
C PRO A 96 -3.91 -9.63 7.39
N THR A 97 -4.24 -9.17 8.60
CA THR A 97 -3.26 -8.72 9.59
C THR A 97 -2.35 -9.87 10.04
N ILE A 98 -2.92 -10.98 10.50
CA ILE A 98 -2.17 -12.17 10.95
C ILE A 98 -1.28 -12.68 9.81
N LEU A 99 -1.83 -12.78 8.60
CA LEU A 99 -1.08 -13.21 7.44
C LEU A 99 0.12 -12.28 7.16
N THR A 100 -0.08 -10.96 7.25
CA THR A 100 1.02 -9.99 7.09
C THR A 100 2.04 -10.09 8.23
N LEU A 101 1.60 -10.28 9.48
CA LEU A 101 2.50 -10.47 10.61
C LEU A 101 3.35 -11.75 10.48
N MET A 102 2.80 -12.82 9.89
CA MET A 102 3.58 -14.01 9.55
C MET A 102 4.70 -13.67 8.57
N LEU A 103 4.41 -12.92 7.51
CA LEU A 103 5.42 -12.47 6.54
C LEU A 103 6.52 -11.63 7.22
N TYR A 104 6.14 -10.79 8.19
CA TYR A 104 7.04 -9.91 8.93
C TYR A 104 7.66 -10.52 10.18
N LEU A 105 7.56 -11.84 10.38
CA LEU A 105 8.12 -12.50 11.56
C LEU A 105 9.60 -12.18 11.77
N GLY A 106 10.44 -12.31 10.74
CA GLY A 106 11.86 -11.95 10.78
C GLY A 106 12.12 -10.50 11.22
N PRO A 107 11.57 -9.50 10.49
CA PRO A 107 11.68 -8.08 10.85
C PRO A 107 11.19 -7.77 12.27
N ILE A 108 10.08 -8.36 12.70
CA ILE A 108 9.52 -8.15 14.05
C ILE A 108 10.49 -8.66 15.11
N ILE A 109 11.02 -9.87 14.95
CA ILE A 109 12.00 -10.42 15.91
C ILE A 109 13.28 -9.57 15.94
N GLN A 110 13.77 -9.13 14.78
CA GLN A 110 14.91 -8.22 14.69
C GLN A 110 14.63 -6.89 15.39
N TRP A 111 13.45 -6.30 15.20
CA TRP A 111 13.06 -5.07 15.86
C TRP A 111 12.96 -5.24 17.38
N ILE A 112 12.30 -6.29 17.86
CA ILE A 112 12.13 -6.55 19.30
C ILE A 112 13.48 -6.70 20.01
N ASP A 113 14.44 -7.42 19.40
CA ASP A 113 15.78 -7.62 19.99
C ASP A 113 16.62 -6.35 20.01
N LEU A 114 16.55 -5.54 18.94
CA LEU A 114 17.32 -4.30 18.83
C LEU A 114 16.67 -3.12 19.57
N PHE A 115 15.41 -3.25 19.98
CA PHE A 115 14.68 -2.18 20.66
C PHE A 115 15.18 -2.01 22.10
N ASP A 116 15.62 -0.80 22.46
CA ASP A 116 16.03 -0.47 23.83
C ASP A 116 14.82 -0.27 24.74
N TRP A 117 14.28 -1.40 25.21
CA TRP A 117 13.14 -1.44 26.13
C TRP A 117 13.39 -0.67 27.42
N ARG A 118 14.64 -0.63 27.91
CA ARG A 118 14.96 0.01 29.20
C ARG A 118 14.85 1.52 29.11
N TYR A 119 15.40 2.11 28.05
CA TYR A 119 15.27 3.54 27.79
C TYR A 119 13.80 3.96 27.68
N TYR A 120 12.98 3.15 27.02
CA TYR A 120 11.59 3.49 26.75
C TYR A 120 10.69 3.33 27.98
N ILE A 121 10.85 2.26 28.76
CA ILE A 121 10.12 2.07 30.03
C ILE A 121 10.44 3.21 31.00
N TYR A 122 11.72 3.60 31.10
CA TYR A 122 12.15 4.68 31.97
C TYR A 122 11.56 6.05 31.57
N ASN A 123 11.41 6.28 30.25
CA ASN A 123 10.88 7.54 29.71
C ASN A 123 9.40 7.47 29.31
N TRP A 124 8.65 6.46 29.77
CA TRP A 124 7.28 6.18 29.34
C TRP A 124 6.35 7.40 29.47
N ASN A 125 6.45 8.15 30.58
CA ASN A 125 5.65 9.35 30.81
C ASN A 125 5.97 10.47 29.81
N ARG A 126 7.24 10.63 29.41
CA ARG A 126 7.62 11.59 28.36
C ARG A 126 7.14 11.14 26.99
N PHE A 127 7.11 9.84 26.73
CA PHE A 127 6.60 9.29 25.47
C PHE A 127 5.09 9.52 25.31
N LEU A 128 4.29 9.29 26.36
CA LEU A 128 2.84 9.48 26.31
C LEU A 128 2.41 10.95 26.18
N LEU A 129 3.18 11.88 26.76
CA LEU A 129 2.82 13.30 26.86
C LEU A 129 3.36 14.18 25.73
N CYS A 130 4.30 13.69 24.91
CA CYS A 130 5.03 14.50 23.94
C CYS A 130 4.70 14.10 22.49
N HIS A 131 3.44 14.28 22.09
CA HIS A 131 3.09 14.31 20.67
C HIS A 131 2.67 15.73 20.31
N THR A 132 3.58 16.48 19.72
CA THR A 132 3.28 17.80 19.14
C THR A 132 2.16 17.66 18.11
N ALA A 133 1.40 18.74 17.89
CA ALA A 133 0.37 18.76 16.85
C ALA A 133 0.93 18.39 15.45
N ASN A 134 2.22 18.64 15.20
CA ASN A 134 2.88 18.24 13.96
C ASN A 134 3.12 16.73 13.87
N GLU A 135 3.60 16.10 14.95
CA GLU A 135 3.80 14.64 15.00
C GLU A 135 2.48 13.88 14.83
N GLN A 136 1.40 14.38 15.43
CA GLN A 136 0.06 13.82 15.22
C GLN A 136 -0.38 13.91 13.75
N LEU A 137 -0.12 15.03 13.08
CA LEU A 137 -0.42 15.19 11.65
C LEU A 137 0.42 14.25 10.77
N ILE A 138 1.70 14.08 11.10
CA ILE A 138 2.59 13.13 10.42
C ILE A 138 2.09 11.69 10.61
N PHE A 139 1.67 11.34 11.83
CA PHE A 139 1.09 10.04 12.15
C PHE A 139 -0.18 9.78 11.32
N ILE A 140 -1.16 10.70 11.38
CA ILE A 140 -2.41 10.60 10.60
C ILE A 140 -2.12 10.47 9.11
N ARG A 141 -1.13 11.22 8.59
CA ARG A 141 -0.72 11.11 7.18
C ARG A 141 -0.22 9.72 6.86
N ASN A 142 0.74 9.21 7.63
CA ASN A 142 1.46 7.97 7.30
C ASN A 142 0.62 6.70 7.47
N TYR A 143 -0.30 6.72 8.46
CA TYR A 143 -1.03 5.53 8.88
C TYR A 143 -2.52 5.55 8.58
N PHE A 144 -3.05 6.68 8.11
CA PHE A 144 -4.47 6.77 7.76
C PHE A 144 -4.66 7.37 6.37
N VAL A 145 -4.31 8.64 6.17
CA VAL A 145 -4.64 9.34 4.93
C VAL A 145 -3.92 8.75 3.73
N ALA A 146 -2.59 8.58 3.78
CA ALA A 146 -1.85 8.06 2.63
C ALA A 146 -2.24 6.61 2.29
N PRO A 147 -2.27 5.65 3.24
CA PRO A 147 -2.73 4.29 2.93
C PRO A 147 -4.16 4.27 2.37
N PHE A 148 -5.07 5.07 2.94
CA PHE A 148 -6.46 5.10 2.49
C PHE A 148 -6.57 5.62 1.05
N THR A 149 -5.95 6.76 0.76
CA THR A 149 -6.07 7.39 -0.57
C THR A 149 -5.31 6.61 -1.63
N GLU A 150 -4.16 6.02 -1.30
CA GLU A 150 -3.42 5.15 -2.22
C GLU A 150 -4.20 3.88 -2.55
N GLU A 151 -4.71 3.16 -1.55
CA GLU A 151 -5.51 1.96 -1.84
C GLU A 151 -6.81 2.31 -2.58
N PHE A 152 -7.41 3.48 -2.33
CA PHE A 152 -8.60 3.91 -3.07
C PHE A 152 -8.31 4.13 -4.56
N VAL A 153 -7.21 4.85 -4.87
CA VAL A 153 -6.85 5.13 -6.27
C VAL A 153 -6.36 3.87 -6.97
N PHE A 154 -5.49 3.09 -6.34
CA PHE A 154 -4.82 1.98 -7.04
C PHE A 154 -5.59 0.67 -6.98
N ARG A 155 -6.32 0.37 -5.89
CA ARG A 155 -7.04 -0.90 -5.71
C ARG A 155 -8.53 -0.71 -5.99
N SER A 156 -9.18 0.23 -5.33
CA SER A 156 -10.62 0.44 -5.60
C SER A 156 -10.87 0.97 -7.01
N SER A 157 -9.99 1.79 -7.57
CA SER A 157 -10.22 2.45 -8.87
C SER A 157 -9.48 1.78 -10.04
N ILE A 158 -8.14 1.84 -10.07
CA ILE A 158 -7.34 1.36 -11.21
C ILE A 158 -7.47 -0.15 -11.42
N LEU A 159 -7.34 -0.96 -10.35
CA LEU A 159 -7.46 -2.41 -10.46
C LEU A 159 -8.85 -2.83 -10.98
N CYS A 160 -9.92 -2.20 -10.48
CA CYS A 160 -11.29 -2.46 -10.92
C CYS A 160 -11.54 -2.08 -12.38
N LEU A 161 -10.94 -0.99 -12.88
CA LEU A 161 -10.98 -0.62 -14.29
C LEU A 161 -10.21 -1.61 -15.17
N LEU A 162 -9.02 -2.06 -14.73
CA LEU A 162 -8.22 -3.03 -15.50
C LEU A 162 -8.95 -4.36 -15.61
N TYR A 163 -9.53 -4.85 -14.50
CA TYR A 163 -10.26 -6.11 -14.47
C TYR A 163 -11.44 -6.18 -15.47
N SER A 164 -12.01 -5.04 -15.87
CA SER A 164 -13.03 -4.97 -16.92
C SER A 164 -12.54 -5.40 -18.32
N HIS A 165 -11.22 -5.46 -18.55
CA HIS A 165 -10.67 -5.74 -19.88
C HIS A 165 -9.57 -6.78 -19.92
N VAL A 166 -9.00 -7.17 -18.77
CA VAL A 166 -7.92 -8.15 -18.70
C VAL A 166 -8.27 -9.24 -17.69
N SER A 167 -7.60 -10.39 -17.81
CA SER A 167 -7.77 -11.46 -16.84
C SER A 167 -7.46 -10.97 -15.43
N LEU A 168 -8.10 -11.59 -14.43
CA LEU A 168 -7.88 -11.25 -13.04
C LEU A 168 -6.40 -11.33 -12.63
N PHE A 169 -5.71 -12.38 -13.09
CA PHE A 169 -4.27 -12.55 -12.88
C PHE A 169 -3.51 -11.37 -13.48
N SER A 170 -3.77 -11.01 -14.73
CA SER A 170 -3.15 -9.85 -15.38
C SER A 170 -3.43 -8.54 -14.63
N ALA A 171 -4.65 -8.32 -14.14
CA ALA A 171 -5.02 -7.12 -13.40
C ALA A 171 -4.22 -7.00 -12.08
N ILE A 172 -4.05 -8.11 -11.35
CA ILE A 172 -3.27 -8.17 -10.10
C ILE A 172 -1.82 -7.73 -10.31
N PHE A 173 -1.18 -8.16 -11.39
CA PHE A 173 0.21 -7.83 -11.69
C PHE A 173 0.38 -6.49 -12.43
N LEU A 174 -0.60 -6.06 -13.21
CA LEU A 174 -0.52 -4.83 -14.00
C LEU A 174 -0.84 -3.58 -13.17
N SER A 175 -1.83 -3.62 -12.28
CA SER A 175 -2.22 -2.48 -11.44
C SER A 175 -1.05 -1.87 -10.64
N PRO A 176 -0.20 -2.67 -9.96
CA PRO A 176 0.93 -2.15 -9.19
C PRO A 176 1.98 -1.40 -10.04
N LEU A 177 2.05 -1.62 -11.35
CA LEU A 177 2.95 -0.84 -12.22
C LEU A 177 2.53 0.63 -12.27
N PHE A 178 1.23 0.92 -12.27
CA PHE A 178 0.71 2.29 -12.20
C PHE A 178 1.08 2.98 -10.88
N PHE A 179 1.03 2.22 -9.78
CA PHE A 179 1.51 2.67 -8.47
C PHE A 179 3.02 2.96 -8.48
N GLY A 180 3.82 2.07 -9.05
CA GLY A 180 5.26 2.24 -9.14
C GLY A 180 5.68 3.40 -10.06
N LEU A 181 5.01 3.59 -11.20
CA LEU A 181 5.21 4.74 -12.10
C LEU A 181 5.00 6.07 -11.38
N ALA A 182 3.98 6.14 -10.51
CA ALA A 182 3.72 7.30 -9.69
C ALA A 182 4.91 7.66 -8.76
N HIS A 183 5.77 6.71 -8.39
CA HIS A 183 6.91 6.91 -7.50
C HIS A 183 8.24 7.23 -8.21
N PHE A 184 8.31 7.12 -9.55
CA PHE A 184 9.54 7.37 -10.32
C PHE A 184 10.10 8.79 -10.12
N HIS A 185 9.24 9.76 -9.79
CA HIS A 185 9.65 11.12 -9.49
C HIS A 185 10.58 11.21 -8.26
N HIS A 186 10.49 10.30 -7.29
CA HIS A 186 11.41 10.26 -6.14
C HIS A 186 12.85 9.97 -6.56
N MET A 187 13.04 9.15 -7.60
CA MET A 187 14.35 8.89 -8.16
C MET A 187 14.94 10.17 -8.76
N LEU A 188 14.15 10.91 -9.54
CA LEU A 188 14.56 12.19 -10.12
C LEU A 188 14.88 13.24 -9.05
N GLU A 189 14.11 13.28 -7.97
CA GLU A 189 14.36 14.17 -6.83
C GLU A 189 15.66 13.82 -6.12
N HIS A 190 15.94 12.53 -5.90
CA HIS A 190 17.18 12.05 -5.28
C HIS A 190 18.40 12.41 -6.13
N PHE A 191 18.34 12.25 -7.45
CA PHE A 191 19.40 12.72 -8.35
C PHE A 191 19.66 14.23 -8.20
N LYS A 192 18.61 15.05 -8.19
CA LYS A 192 18.73 16.51 -8.03
C LYS A 192 19.34 16.90 -6.68
N GLN A 193 18.98 16.20 -5.61
CA GLN A 193 19.54 16.41 -4.28
C GLN A 193 21.02 16.00 -4.23
N ASN A 194 21.35 14.81 -4.73
CA ASN A 194 22.72 14.30 -4.79
C ASN A 194 23.67 15.21 -5.61
N HIS A 195 23.18 15.82 -6.70
CA HIS A 195 23.96 16.81 -7.46
C HIS A 195 24.27 18.08 -6.65
N ARG A 196 23.44 18.46 -5.68
CA ARG A 196 23.61 19.65 -4.84
C ARG A 196 24.50 19.39 -3.62
N GLU A 197 24.62 18.14 -3.18
CA GLU A 197 25.51 17.77 -2.08
C GLU A 197 26.99 17.90 -2.49
N GLN A 198 27.83 18.40 -1.58
CA GLN A 198 29.26 18.62 -1.84
C GLN A 198 30.17 17.55 -1.22
N HIS A 199 29.77 16.96 -0.09
CA HIS A 199 30.66 16.13 0.73
C HIS A 199 30.38 14.62 0.68
N ASN A 200 29.21 14.16 0.25
CA ASN A 200 28.85 12.75 0.29
C ASN A 200 28.01 12.28 -0.91
N ARG A 201 28.48 12.58 -2.13
CA ARG A 201 27.76 12.21 -3.34
C ARG A 201 27.75 10.71 -3.54
N LEU A 202 26.57 10.15 -3.71
CA LEU A 202 26.38 8.77 -4.13
C LEU A 202 26.66 8.64 -5.64
N SER A 203 27.18 7.48 -6.04
CA SER A 203 27.26 7.11 -7.46
C SER A 203 25.86 7.04 -8.06
N ALA A 204 25.72 7.41 -9.34
CA ALA A 204 24.45 7.29 -10.06
C ALA A 204 23.90 5.85 -10.02
N MET A 205 24.78 4.85 -10.11
CA MET A 205 24.40 3.45 -9.98
C MET A 205 23.82 3.12 -8.60
N THR A 206 24.39 3.66 -7.53
CA THR A 206 23.86 3.48 -6.16
C THR A 206 22.46 4.04 -6.04
N ILE A 207 22.21 5.24 -6.58
CA ILE A 207 20.88 5.86 -6.58
C ILE A 207 19.88 4.99 -7.35
N ILE A 208 20.25 4.51 -8.53
CA ILE A 208 19.39 3.62 -9.33
C ILE A 208 19.06 2.35 -8.56
N LEU A 209 20.05 1.70 -7.93
CA LEU A 209 19.84 0.48 -7.17
C LEU A 209 18.92 0.68 -5.96
N ILE A 210 19.05 1.79 -5.23
CA ILE A 210 18.16 2.13 -4.11
C ILE A 210 16.72 2.26 -4.60
N HIS A 211 16.50 3.03 -5.67
CA HIS A 211 15.15 3.26 -6.20
C HIS A 211 14.57 2.03 -6.89
N LEU A 212 15.40 1.20 -7.52
CA LEU A 212 14.98 -0.08 -8.09
C LEU A 212 14.55 -1.05 -6.98
N PHE A 213 15.33 -1.15 -5.90
CA PHE A 213 14.95 -1.98 -4.75
C PHE A 213 13.66 -1.49 -4.10
N GLN A 214 13.52 -0.17 -3.88
CA GLN A 214 12.29 0.42 -3.36
C GLN A 214 11.10 0.16 -4.29
N PHE A 215 11.28 0.27 -5.61
CA PHE A 215 10.27 -0.04 -6.60
C PHE A 215 9.88 -1.52 -6.57
N SER A 216 10.85 -2.44 -6.56
CA SER A 216 10.58 -3.89 -6.49
C SER A 216 9.80 -4.25 -5.24
N TYR A 217 10.20 -3.70 -4.09
CA TYR A 217 9.51 -3.94 -2.83
C TYR A 217 8.06 -3.41 -2.84
N THR A 218 7.87 -2.16 -3.26
CA THR A 218 6.53 -1.54 -3.36
C THR A 218 5.66 -2.21 -4.42
N TYR A 219 6.25 -2.72 -5.50
CA TYR A 219 5.57 -3.52 -6.52
C TYR A 219 5.06 -4.85 -5.94
N VAL A 220 5.91 -5.59 -5.22
CA VAL A 220 5.51 -6.86 -4.58
C VAL A 220 4.42 -6.63 -3.54
N PHE A 221 4.55 -5.61 -2.69
CA PHE A 221 3.47 -5.17 -1.81
C PHE A 221 2.20 -4.89 -2.59
N GLY A 222 2.34 -4.18 -3.71
CA GLY A 222 1.20 -3.83 -4.53
C GLY A 222 0.48 -5.02 -5.14
N VAL A 223 1.21 -6.05 -5.57
CA VAL A 223 0.66 -7.33 -6.03
C VAL A 223 -0.09 -8.02 -4.90
N TYR A 224 0.50 -8.07 -3.70
CA TYR A 224 -0.15 -8.65 -2.52
C TYR A 224 -1.44 -7.92 -2.13
N SER A 225 -1.44 -6.58 -2.14
CA SER A 225 -2.64 -5.80 -1.85
C SER A 225 -3.73 -6.00 -2.92
N SER A 226 -3.36 -6.04 -4.21
CA SER A 226 -4.31 -6.34 -5.29
C SER A 226 -4.90 -7.74 -5.16
N PHE A 227 -4.08 -8.73 -4.81
CA PHE A 227 -4.54 -10.09 -4.53
C PHE A 227 -5.55 -10.11 -3.38
N LEU A 228 -5.24 -9.47 -2.24
CA LEU A 228 -6.16 -9.39 -1.10
C LEU A 228 -7.46 -8.68 -1.46
N PHE A 229 -7.39 -7.55 -2.15
CA PHE A 229 -8.56 -6.80 -2.58
C PHE A 229 -9.49 -7.68 -3.42
N ILE A 230 -8.94 -8.42 -4.38
CA ILE A 230 -9.71 -9.30 -5.25
C ILE A 230 -10.28 -10.51 -4.48
N ARG A 231 -9.47 -11.15 -3.64
CA ARG A 231 -9.87 -12.37 -2.91
C ARG A 231 -10.97 -12.10 -1.90
N THR A 232 -10.89 -10.95 -1.24
CA THR A 232 -11.86 -10.51 -0.22
C THR A 232 -13.00 -9.69 -0.82
N GLY A 233 -12.78 -8.97 -1.93
CA GLY A 233 -13.67 -7.96 -2.52
C GLY A 233 -14.07 -6.83 -1.59
N HIS A 234 -13.20 -6.55 -0.61
CA HIS A 234 -13.36 -5.47 0.34
C HIS A 234 -12.15 -4.55 0.29
N PHE A 235 -12.38 -3.25 0.47
CA PHE A 235 -11.33 -2.25 0.61
C PHE A 235 -10.51 -2.40 1.90
N ILE A 236 -11.18 -2.82 2.98
CA ILE A 236 -10.65 -2.83 4.35
C ILE A 236 -9.35 -3.65 4.48
N PRO A 237 -9.26 -4.91 4.00
CA PRO A 237 -8.02 -5.70 4.07
C PRO A 237 -6.79 -4.99 3.49
N SER A 238 -6.90 -4.46 2.27
CA SER A 238 -5.83 -3.73 1.59
C SER A 238 -5.39 -2.48 2.36
N PHE A 239 -6.34 -1.71 2.89
CA PHE A 239 -6.05 -0.52 3.69
C PHE A 239 -5.28 -0.85 4.99
N ILE A 240 -5.69 -1.92 5.69
CA ILE A 240 -5.05 -2.33 6.95
C ILE A 240 -3.64 -2.85 6.71
N ILE A 241 -3.45 -3.72 5.71
CA ILE A 241 -2.11 -4.25 5.44
C ILE A 241 -1.16 -3.16 4.95
N HIS A 242 -1.66 -2.15 4.22
CA HIS A 242 -0.88 -0.99 3.83
C HIS A 242 -0.42 -0.23 5.09
N THR A 243 -1.36 0.09 5.98
CA THR A 243 -1.06 0.78 7.24
C THR A 243 -0.05 0.01 8.09
N LEU A 244 -0.20 -1.32 8.16
CA LEU A 244 0.71 -2.21 8.89
C LEU A 244 2.10 -2.24 8.25
N CYS A 245 2.21 -2.41 6.93
CA CYS A 245 3.48 -2.36 6.21
C CYS A 245 4.18 -1.00 6.34
N ASN A 246 3.44 0.11 6.32
CA ASN A 246 4.01 1.43 6.59
C ASN A 246 4.52 1.57 8.03
N SER A 247 3.96 0.81 8.98
CA SER A 247 4.40 0.79 10.38
C SER A 247 5.64 -0.05 10.59
N LEU A 248 5.68 -1.23 9.96
CA LEU A 248 6.79 -2.18 10.07
C LEU A 248 7.99 -1.77 9.21
N GLY A 249 7.75 -1.03 8.12
CA GLY A 249 8.77 -0.55 7.21
C GLY A 249 9.40 -1.65 6.36
N ILE A 250 10.42 -1.27 5.60
CA ILE A 250 11.19 -2.23 4.82
C ILE A 250 12.06 -3.05 5.78
N PRO A 251 12.15 -4.38 5.63
CA PRO A 251 13.07 -5.19 6.41
C PRO A 251 14.51 -4.68 6.34
N ASP A 252 15.16 -4.59 7.50
CA ASP A 252 16.52 -4.08 7.60
C ASP A 252 17.55 -5.18 7.32
N PHE A 253 17.61 -5.55 6.04
CA PHE A 253 18.57 -6.52 5.51
C PHE A 253 20.01 -6.03 5.63
N MET A 254 20.24 -4.71 5.62
CA MET A 254 21.59 -4.16 5.71
C MET A 254 22.19 -4.45 7.08
N ASN A 255 21.45 -4.16 8.16
CA ASN A 255 21.89 -4.53 9.50
C ASN A 255 22.13 -6.04 9.63
N LEU A 256 21.30 -6.88 9.01
CA LEU A 256 21.50 -8.34 9.01
C LEU A 256 22.79 -8.77 8.29
N ILE A 257 23.13 -8.12 7.17
CA ILE A 257 24.34 -8.39 6.39
C ILE A 257 25.58 -7.95 7.19
N ASP A 258 25.54 -6.75 7.76
CA ASP A 258 26.66 -6.10 8.45
C ASP A 258 26.95 -6.68 9.85
N MET A 259 26.11 -7.57 10.40
CA MET A 259 26.37 -8.20 11.70
C MET A 259 27.71 -8.96 11.71
N ASN A 260 28.54 -8.62 12.70
CA ASN A 260 29.87 -9.17 12.89
C ASN A 260 29.87 -10.67 13.24
N ASN A 261 31.03 -11.31 13.06
CA ASN A 261 31.24 -12.72 13.39
C ASN A 261 30.92 -13.10 14.85
N GLY A 262 30.96 -12.15 15.79
CA GLY A 262 30.59 -12.36 17.20
C GLY A 262 29.08 -12.60 17.40
N GLU A 263 28.24 -12.25 16.44
CA GLU A 263 26.77 -12.27 16.55
C GLU A 263 26.13 -13.37 15.70
N ARG A 264 26.91 -14.38 15.28
CA ARG A 264 26.47 -15.47 14.39
C ARG A 264 25.19 -16.15 14.83
N LYS A 265 25.02 -16.41 16.13
CA LYS A 265 23.79 -17.03 16.66
C LYS A 265 22.57 -16.15 16.42
N ARG A 266 22.69 -14.85 16.69
CA ARG A 266 21.61 -13.88 16.47
C ARG A 266 21.26 -13.73 14.99
N LYS A 267 22.29 -13.58 14.14
CA LYS A 267 22.12 -13.56 12.68
C LYS A 267 21.41 -14.81 12.17
N LEU A 268 21.78 -15.99 12.67
CA LEU A 268 21.13 -17.26 12.33
C LEU A 268 19.65 -17.28 12.75
N ILE A 269 19.34 -16.84 13.97
CA ILE A 269 17.95 -16.74 14.46
C ILE A 269 17.12 -15.84 13.53
N TYR A 270 17.63 -14.66 13.19
CA TYR A 270 16.94 -13.76 12.27
C TYR A 270 16.68 -14.42 10.93
N MET A 271 17.70 -15.01 10.29
CA MET A 271 17.53 -15.69 9.01
C MET A 271 16.48 -16.81 9.08
N ILE A 272 16.47 -17.60 10.16
CA ILE A 272 15.44 -18.63 10.38
C ILE A 272 14.06 -17.98 10.49
N CYS A 273 13.90 -16.91 11.25
CA CYS A 273 12.63 -16.20 11.39
C CYS A 273 12.16 -15.56 10.06
N TYR A 274 13.06 -15.05 9.23
CA TYR A 274 12.76 -14.56 7.88
C TYR A 274 12.22 -15.69 6.98
N ILE A 275 12.93 -16.82 6.94
CA ILE A 275 12.54 -17.98 6.12
C ILE A 275 11.22 -18.58 6.63
N MET A 276 11.10 -18.75 7.95
CA MET A 276 9.90 -19.29 8.60
C MET A 276 8.69 -18.38 8.39
N GLY A 277 8.88 -17.05 8.47
CA GLY A 277 7.81 -16.08 8.19
C GLY A 277 7.29 -16.17 6.76
N LEU A 278 8.20 -16.24 5.78
CA LEU A 278 7.84 -16.43 4.37
C LEU A 278 7.14 -17.78 4.13
N TRP A 279 7.62 -18.85 4.77
CA TRP A 279 7.00 -20.17 4.67
C TRP A 279 5.59 -20.19 5.27
N LEU A 280 5.41 -19.63 6.47
CA LEU A 280 4.09 -19.50 7.12
C LEU A 280 3.14 -18.66 6.26
N PHE A 281 3.59 -17.51 5.76
CA PHE A 281 2.82 -16.68 4.84
C PHE A 281 2.37 -17.48 3.60
N SER A 282 3.31 -18.14 2.93
CA SER A 282 3.04 -18.81 1.64
C SER A 282 2.06 -19.98 1.80
N THR A 283 2.19 -20.75 2.88
CA THR A 283 1.30 -21.90 3.17
C THR A 283 -0.10 -21.47 3.60
N ASN A 284 -0.22 -20.29 4.24
CA ASN A 284 -1.48 -19.78 4.77
C ASN A 284 -2.18 -18.75 3.85
N LEU A 285 -1.50 -18.29 2.79
CA LEU A 285 -1.98 -17.24 1.89
C LEU A 285 -3.38 -17.53 1.36
N TYR A 286 -3.62 -18.73 0.82
CA TYR A 286 -4.93 -19.10 0.28
C TYR A 286 -5.96 -19.37 1.38
N THR A 287 -5.55 -19.98 2.49
CA THR A 287 -6.43 -20.33 3.62
C THR A 287 -7.06 -19.08 4.25
N TYR A 288 -6.26 -18.07 4.60
CA TYR A 288 -6.77 -16.85 5.23
C TYR A 288 -7.46 -15.89 4.24
N THR A 289 -7.36 -16.17 2.93
CA THR A 289 -8.00 -15.38 1.87
C THR A 289 -9.08 -16.17 1.14
N GLN A 290 -9.60 -17.25 1.74
CA GLN A 290 -10.74 -17.97 1.18
C GLN A 290 -11.96 -17.05 1.17
N SER A 291 -12.54 -16.87 -0.02
CA SER A 291 -13.66 -15.97 -0.25
C SER A 291 -14.86 -16.29 0.65
N ASN A 292 -15.11 -17.55 0.98
CA ASN A 292 -16.23 -17.98 1.85
C ASN A 292 -16.24 -17.29 3.22
N PHE A 293 -15.08 -16.93 3.77
CA PHE A 293 -15.02 -16.20 5.04
C PHE A 293 -15.50 -14.75 4.94
N TYR A 294 -15.45 -14.18 3.74
CA TYR A 294 -15.78 -12.79 3.44
C TYR A 294 -17.17 -12.64 2.82
N TYR A 295 -17.67 -13.67 2.13
CA TYR A 295 -18.97 -13.69 1.48
C TYR A 295 -19.84 -14.80 2.07
N SER A 296 -20.53 -14.53 3.18
CA SER A 296 -21.38 -15.56 3.80
C SER A 296 -22.71 -15.79 3.08
N ASN A 297 -23.19 -14.87 2.22
CA ASN A 297 -24.55 -14.95 1.63
C ASN A 297 -24.70 -14.29 0.24
N ASP A 298 -23.62 -13.86 -0.42
CA ASP A 298 -23.73 -12.99 -1.61
C ASP A 298 -23.14 -13.67 -2.87
N SER A 299 -23.88 -14.65 -3.42
CA SER A 299 -23.60 -15.34 -4.69
C SER A 299 -23.76 -14.47 -5.94
N SER A 300 -24.06 -13.19 -5.73
CA SER A 300 -24.35 -12.19 -6.76
C SER A 300 -23.11 -11.54 -7.38
N THR A 301 -21.91 -11.83 -6.89
CA THR A 301 -20.71 -11.06 -7.27
C THR A 301 -19.84 -11.77 -8.30
N ILE A 302 -19.56 -11.06 -9.39
CA ILE A 302 -18.73 -11.50 -10.54
C ILE A 302 -17.33 -11.96 -10.08
N ILE A 303 -16.73 -11.26 -9.12
CA ILE A 303 -15.42 -11.62 -8.55
C ILE A 303 -15.49 -12.95 -7.80
N TYR A 304 -16.56 -13.24 -7.06
CA TYR A 304 -16.71 -14.52 -6.35
C TYR A 304 -16.88 -15.70 -7.32
N ARG A 305 -17.64 -15.52 -8.40
CA ARG A 305 -17.93 -16.58 -9.38
C ARG A 305 -16.68 -17.10 -10.10
N HIS A 306 -15.75 -16.21 -10.43
CA HIS A 306 -14.49 -16.59 -11.11
C HIS A 306 -13.50 -17.39 -10.25
N TRP A 307 -13.66 -17.40 -8.92
CA TRP A 307 -12.79 -18.18 -8.02
C TRP A 307 -13.44 -19.46 -7.47
N SER A 308 -14.76 -19.61 -7.61
CA SER A 308 -15.48 -20.82 -7.22
C SER A 308 -15.49 -21.90 -8.30
N SER A 309 -15.05 -21.57 -9.53
CA SER A 309 -14.87 -22.47 -10.67
C SER A 309 -13.41 -22.87 -10.84
#